data_AF-A0A7C7GZP1-F1
#
_entry.id   AF-A0A7C7GZP1-F1
#
_cell.length_a   1.000
_cell.length_b   1.000
_cell.length_c   1.000
_cell.angle_alpha   90.00
_cell.angle_beta   90.00
_cell.angle_gamma   90.00
#
_symmetry.space_group_name_H-M   'P 1'
#
loop_
_entity.id
_entity.type
_entity.pdbx_description
1 polymer ?
#
loop_
_entity_poly.entity_id
_entity_poly.type
_entity_poly.pdbx_seq_one_letter_code
_entity_poly.pdbx_strand_id
1 'polypeptide(L)' 'REFSRIDLTEVVWGGVLSDGIPDLRNLNFLSPQEGDYLNESDRVFGVTINGDGQAYPLRIVNAHEMVNDTLGGEPISLMW' A
#
# COMPACT_ATOMS: atom_id res chain seq x y z
N ARG A 1 8.35 30.58 -6.84
CA ARG A 1 7.33 30.00 -5.93
C ARG A 1 6.06 29.85 -6.74
N GLU A 2 5.70 28.62 -7.11
CA GLU A 2 4.38 28.35 -7.67
C GLU A 2 3.37 28.36 -6.53
N PHE A 3 2.31 29.16 -6.67
CA PHE A 3 1.14 29.09 -5.81
C PHE A 3 0.01 28.47 -6.62
N SER A 4 -0.53 27.35 -6.17
CA SER A 4 -1.83 26.88 -6.67
C SER A 4 -2.92 27.71 -6.00
N ARG A 5 -3.86 28.26 -6.78
CA ARG A 5 -5.03 28.99 -6.28
C ARG A 5 -6.16 27.98 -6.10
N ILE A 6 -6.24 27.37 -4.92
CA ILE A 6 -7.34 26.48 -4.53
C ILE A 6 -8.39 27.31 -3.79
N ASP A 7 -9.66 27.19 -4.16
CA ASP A 7 -10.77 27.70 -3.36
C ASP A 7 -11.00 26.76 -2.17
N LEU A 8 -10.84 27.26 -0.94
CA LEU A 8 -10.98 26.45 0.26
C LEU A 8 -12.39 25.90 0.46
N THR A 9 -13.40 26.48 -0.21
CA THR A 9 -14.78 25.97 -0.18
C THR A 9 -14.95 24.66 -0.96
N GLU A 10 -14.01 24.33 -1.86
CA GLU A 10 -13.99 23.07 -2.60
C GLU A 10 -13.28 21.95 -1.81
N VAL A 11 -12.59 22.28 -0.71
CA VAL A 11 -11.96 21.29 0.17
C VAL A 11 -13.00 20.71 1.11
N VAL A 12 -13.53 19.55 0.74
CA VAL A 12 -14.54 18.83 1.51
C VAL A 12 -13.98 17.53 2.08
N TRP A 13 -14.37 17.21 3.33
CA TRP A 13 -14.01 15.94 3.97
C TRP A 13 -14.90 14.81 3.48
N GLY A 14 -14.30 13.69 3.07
CA GLY A 14 -15.03 12.52 2.55
C GLY A 14 -15.78 11.70 3.62
N GLY A 15 -15.71 12.06 4.90
CA GLY A 15 -16.48 11.42 5.97
C GLY A 15 -15.83 10.19 6.61
N VAL A 16 -14.70 9.71 6.11
CA VAL A 16 -13.88 8.68 6.77
C VAL A 16 -13.28 9.29 8.05
N LEU A 17 -13.21 8.58 9.17
CA LEU A 17 -12.51 9.12 10.35
C LEU A 17 -10.99 8.99 10.18
N SER A 18 -10.19 9.72 10.97
CA SER A 18 -8.76 9.40 11.08
C SER A 18 -8.61 7.91 11.42
N ASP A 19 -7.73 7.21 10.71
CA ASP A 19 -7.51 5.75 10.79
C ASP A 19 -8.75 4.89 10.48
N GLY A 20 -9.77 5.46 9.83
CA GLY A 20 -10.94 4.70 9.35
C GLY A 20 -10.60 3.67 8.26
N ILE A 21 -9.46 3.86 7.60
CA ILE A 21 -8.83 2.91 6.68
C ILE A 21 -7.39 2.76 7.19
N PRO A 22 -7.12 1.77 8.06
CA PRO A 22 -5.81 1.61 8.64
C PRO A 22 -4.84 1.08 7.59
N ASP A 23 -3.66 1.67 7.50
CA ASP A 23 -2.61 1.18 6.62
C ASP A 23 -1.97 -0.12 7.17
N LEU A 24 -1.29 -0.82 6.28
CA LEU A 24 -0.54 -2.02 6.65
C LEU A 24 0.86 -1.66 7.14
N ARG A 25 1.21 -2.14 8.34
CA ARG A 25 2.51 -1.99 9.00
C ARG A 25 2.89 -3.30 9.68
N ASN A 26 4.18 -3.49 9.98
CA ASN A 26 4.71 -4.69 10.68
C ASN A 26 4.26 -6.00 9.98
N LEU A 27 4.49 -6.07 8.68
CA LEU A 27 4.02 -7.16 7.83
C LEU A 27 4.70 -8.49 8.20
N ASN A 28 3.93 -9.57 8.09
CA ASN A 28 4.48 -10.92 8.02
C ASN A 28 4.31 -11.43 6.59
N PHE A 29 5.43 -11.68 5.92
CA PHE A 29 5.42 -12.27 4.58
C PHE A 29 5.31 -13.78 4.67
N LEU A 30 4.50 -14.33 3.77
CA LEU A 30 4.43 -15.77 3.55
C LEU A 30 5.44 -16.18 2.50
N SER A 31 5.95 -17.41 2.60
CA SER A 31 6.67 -18.00 1.49
C SER A 31 5.73 -18.23 0.29
N PRO A 32 6.26 -18.36 -0.94
CA PRO A 32 5.44 -18.65 -2.11
C PRO A 32 4.57 -19.91 -1.96
N GLN A 33 5.04 -20.91 -1.21
CA GLN A 33 4.31 -22.16 -0.98
C GLN A 33 3.14 -21.99 0.00
N GLU A 34 3.20 -21.00 0.87
CA GLU A 34 2.14 -20.66 1.84
C GLU A 34 1.09 -19.69 1.26
N GLY A 35 1.32 -19.15 0.06
CA GLY A 35 0.42 -18.21 -0.62
C GLY A 35 -0.78 -18.87 -1.31
N ASP A 36 -1.33 -19.95 -0.76
CA ASP A 36 -2.40 -20.76 -1.36
C ASP A 36 -3.75 -20.03 -1.52
N TYR A 37 -3.91 -18.89 -0.87
CA TYR A 37 -5.08 -18.02 -1.00
C TYR A 37 -5.10 -17.22 -2.31
N LEU A 38 -3.99 -17.17 -3.05
CA LEU A 38 -3.89 -16.44 -4.32
C LEU A 38 -4.26 -17.36 -5.48
N ASN A 39 -5.07 -16.85 -6.39
CA ASN A 39 -5.31 -17.46 -7.69
C ASN A 39 -4.28 -16.98 -8.72
N GLU A 40 -4.07 -17.73 -9.79
CA GLU A 40 -3.14 -17.35 -10.87
C GLU A 40 -3.51 -16.00 -11.53
N SER A 41 -4.78 -15.60 -11.49
CA SER A 41 -5.27 -14.32 -12.01
C SER A 41 -5.18 -13.16 -11.02
N ASP A 42 -4.85 -13.41 -9.76
CA ASP A 42 -4.78 -12.35 -8.76
C ASP A 42 -3.61 -11.41 -9.05
N ARG A 43 -3.89 -10.11 -8.95
CA ARG A 43 -2.89 -9.07 -9.18
C ARG A 43 -2.11 -8.82 -7.90
N VAL A 44 -0.81 -8.59 -8.06
CA VAL A 44 0.10 -8.16 -7.00
C VAL A 44 0.91 -6.97 -7.47
N PHE A 45 1.36 -6.15 -6.54
CA PHE A 45 2.51 -5.28 -6.76
C PHE A 45 3.77 -6.08 -6.45
N GLY A 46 4.60 -6.31 -7.45
CA GLY A 46 5.95 -6.85 -7.23
C GLY A 46 6.93 -5.70 -7.01
N VAL A 47 7.64 -5.70 -5.89
CA VAL A 47 8.66 -4.69 -5.60
C VAL A 47 9.97 -5.42 -5.31
N THR A 48 11.07 -4.91 -5.85
CA THR A 48 12.41 -5.43 -5.57
C THR A 48 13.36 -4.28 -5.31
N ILE A 49 14.00 -4.29 -4.15
CA ILE A 49 14.97 -3.27 -3.73
C ILE A 49 16.18 -3.99 -3.14
N ASN A 50 17.39 -3.63 -3.57
CA ASN A 50 18.64 -4.22 -3.10
C ASN A 50 18.69 -5.77 -3.16
N GLY A 51 17.96 -6.37 -4.11
CA GLY A 51 17.86 -7.83 -4.29
C GLY A 51 16.83 -8.53 -3.40
N ASP A 52 16.19 -7.81 -2.47
CA ASP A 52 15.06 -8.29 -1.69
C ASP A 52 13.74 -8.00 -2.42
N GLY A 53 12.94 -9.05 -2.62
CA GLY A 53 11.76 -9.03 -3.47
C GLY A 53 10.52 -9.47 -2.72
N GLN A 54 9.47 -8.66 -2.76
CA GLN A 54 8.18 -8.95 -2.14
C GLN A 54 7.02 -8.74 -3.10
N ALA A 55 5.96 -9.51 -2.90
CA ALA A 55 4.69 -9.38 -3.61
C ALA A 55 3.60 -8.91 -2.63
N TYR A 56 2.96 -7.78 -2.96
CA TYR A 56 1.87 -7.19 -2.18
C TYR A 56 0.54 -7.42 -2.92
N PRO A 57 -0.33 -8.34 -2.49
CA PRO A 57 -1.56 -8.62 -3.20
C PRO A 57 -2.49 -7.43 -3.27
N LEU A 58 -2.93 -7.08 -4.49
CA LEU A 58 -3.82 -5.94 -4.71
C LEU A 58 -5.12 -6.08 -3.91
N ARG A 59 -5.66 -7.30 -3.78
CA ARG A 59 -6.88 -7.56 -3.02
C ARG A 59 -6.75 -7.23 -1.51
N ILE A 60 -5.53 -7.20 -0.99
CA ILE A 60 -5.26 -6.82 0.41
C ILE A 60 -4.98 -5.32 0.45
N VAL A 61 -4.06 -4.81 -0.39
CA VAL A 61 -3.71 -3.39 -0.43
C VAL A 61 -4.93 -2.51 -0.72
N ASN A 62 -5.83 -2.92 -1.61
CA ASN A 62 -7.03 -2.15 -1.98
C ASN A 62 -7.98 -1.88 -0.79
N ALA A 63 -7.97 -2.72 0.25
CA ALA A 63 -8.79 -2.49 1.45
C ALA A 63 -8.12 -1.57 2.48
N HIS A 64 -6.79 -1.41 2.39
CA HIS A 64 -5.98 -0.67 3.35
C HIS A 64 -5.36 0.61 2.75
N GLU A 65 -5.43 0.77 1.42
CA GLU A 65 -4.97 1.88 0.57
C GLU A 65 -3.47 2.24 0.66
N MET A 66 -2.78 1.79 1.71
CA MET A 66 -1.38 2.08 1.99
C MET A 66 -0.69 0.90 2.68
N VAL A 67 0.54 0.65 2.26
CA VAL A 67 1.49 -0.24 2.94
C VAL A 67 2.76 0.55 3.27
N ASN A 68 3.16 0.51 4.54
CA ASN A 68 4.44 1.02 4.99
C ASN A 68 5.34 -0.15 5.41
N ASP A 69 6.48 -0.27 4.73
CA ASP A 69 7.38 -1.42 4.85
C ASP A 69 8.85 -0.98 4.83
N THR A 70 9.76 -1.89 5.17
CA THR A 70 11.21 -1.73 4.97
C THR A 70 11.70 -2.90 4.14
N LEU A 71 11.96 -2.64 2.85
CA LEU A 71 12.34 -3.67 1.88
C LEU A 71 13.79 -3.47 1.43
N GLY A 72 14.61 -4.53 1.52
CA GLY A 72 16.03 -4.41 1.14
C GLY A 72 16.80 -3.34 1.94
N GLY A 73 16.34 -3.02 3.15
CA GLY A 73 16.90 -1.97 4.00
C GLY A 73 16.37 -0.55 3.75
N GLU A 74 15.50 -0.34 2.75
CA GLU A 74 14.93 0.96 2.42
C GLU A 74 13.49 1.09 2.92
N PRO A 75 13.13 2.18 3.62
CA PRO A 75 11.74 2.45 3.98
C PRO A 75 10.94 2.80 2.72
N ILE A 76 9.80 2.13 2.54
CA ILE A 76 8.89 2.36 1.42
C ILE A 76 7.46 2.62 1.88
N SER A 77 6.75 3.40 1.07
CA SER A 77 5.31 3.55 1.13
C SER A 77 4.72 3.19 -0.24
N LEU A 78 3.85 2.20 -0.26
CA LEU A 78 3.12 1.76 -1.44
C LEU A 78 1.64 2.16 -1.29
N MET A 79 1.09 2.82 -2.30
CA MET A 79 -0.30 3.32 -2.31
C MET A 79 -1.07 2.82 -3.55
N TRP A 80 -2.39 2.68 -3.43
CA TRP A 80 -3.31 2.24 -4.50
C TRP A 80 -4.51 3.18 -4.63
#